data_AF-T0QWB5-F1
#
_entry.id   AF-T0QWB5-F1
#
_cell.length_a   1.000
_cell.length_b   1.000
_cell.length_c   1.000
_cell.angle_alpha   90.00
_cell.angle_beta   90.00
_cell.angle_gamma   90.00
#
_symmetry.space_group_name_H-M   'P 1'
#
loop_
_entity.id
_entity.type
_entity.pdbx_description
1 polymer ?
#
loop_
_entity_poly.entity_id
_entity_poly.type
_entity_poly.pdbx_seq_one_letter_code
_entity_poly.pdbx_strand_id
1 'polypeptide(L)'
;MFGPAWFEAHRKPAPAPVAKTKVPFDRQSFVADVKAAVEDTDQHHDAGFVWEYKRRRDFAASVIASYSAFTDEQKLDMLLALAVDLGSQDMSLLVRSLPSLLRAHLVFQVLAAALGFNPPTDLDTYKHVKHGLVPVPEHFCILLGSVPNGYAFLLQLRSDLSLGLKKYHRILPTHEVNALMYLDLLLRDLFATQSGVHFRSIDLVLENAETIAVVLQKERVHRMRNWDDLEQRLSGPNRRCYGMFHSNLPHQPLVFLETIVTTELSSNIDSILSPATGPPVTTPTHAIFYSISNTHLGLRGLNLASHLLFLTITRVARTYPSVHTFATLSPVPSFRSWFSHQVTANPIKKQSHQLLWFTPENFQVLQEVFGVNALSASKWLRKQLDANEWHKKPHAAIFKELAKDVLTRLCLNYILFEREACPVGEGDDGPNLRIVDPVANFHLQNGAQVERLNFDADLSSAGFDNAYGLMINYKYSIKSVDVTSMSYKRNSTVALSPPLLPILWPSRHPIFDEIQALAAAGGPNILILAKQYTKGQVIMTRGQAPHAVYFLCKGKVHVETAPPCTLDLGSVFGEAEIRTGEPVRYTIRALTLCHVLFVRATDMQHVRKTTSRL
;
A
#
# COMPACT_ATOMS: atom_id res chain seq x y z
N MET A 1 22.45 12.79 26.96
CA MET A 1 23.19 13.17 25.74
C MET A 1 23.07 12.04 24.73
N PHE A 2 22.99 12.34 23.45
CA PHE A 2 23.00 11.34 22.38
C PHE A 2 24.30 10.52 22.37
N GLY A 3 24.25 9.28 21.89
CA GLY A 3 25.38 8.37 21.81
C GLY A 3 25.01 6.89 21.99
N PRO A 4 26.00 5.98 22.02
CA PRO A 4 25.79 4.54 22.12
C PRO A 4 24.94 4.10 23.33
N ALA A 5 25.15 4.72 24.49
CA ALA A 5 24.37 4.42 25.69
C ALA A 5 22.90 4.85 25.55
N TRP A 6 22.64 5.99 24.90
CA TRP A 6 21.27 6.45 24.62
C TRP A 6 20.57 5.51 23.64
N PHE A 7 21.29 5.07 22.59
CA PHE A 7 20.77 4.11 21.61
C PHE A 7 20.30 2.83 22.27
N GLU A 8 21.15 2.18 23.07
CA GLU A 8 20.80 0.91 23.71
C GLU A 8 19.63 1.07 24.71
N ALA A 9 19.53 2.20 25.41
CA ALA A 9 18.42 2.49 26.31
C ALA A 9 17.07 2.64 25.58
N HIS A 10 17.06 3.13 24.33
CA HIS A 10 15.82 3.46 23.60
C HIS A 10 15.49 2.48 22.46
N ARG A 11 16.41 1.57 22.11
CA ARG A 11 16.26 0.60 21.02
C ARG A 11 15.11 -0.37 21.22
N LYS A 12 14.80 -0.72 22.47
CA LYS A 12 13.65 -1.56 22.81
C LYS A 12 12.52 -0.66 23.33
N PRO A 13 11.25 -0.92 22.94
CA PRO A 13 10.14 -0.29 23.62
C PRO A 13 10.19 -0.65 25.10
N ALA A 14 9.82 0.30 25.97
CA ALA A 14 9.70 0.02 27.40
C ALA A 14 8.79 -1.21 27.59
N PRO A 15 9.15 -2.17 28.47
CA PRO A 15 8.30 -3.32 28.74
C PRO A 15 6.92 -2.83 29.17
N ALA A 16 5.87 -3.42 28.58
CA ALA A 16 4.50 -3.12 28.99
C ALA A 16 4.36 -3.37 30.50
N PRO A 17 3.64 -2.51 31.24
CA PRO A 17 3.47 -2.68 32.68
C PRO A 17 2.94 -4.08 32.98
N VAL A 18 3.66 -4.81 33.84
CA VAL A 18 3.50 -6.26 34.07
C VAL A 18 2.30 -6.59 34.97
N ALA A 19 1.57 -5.59 35.47
CA ALA A 19 0.40 -5.79 36.31
C ALA A 19 -0.89 -5.41 35.56
N LYS A 20 -1.53 -6.39 34.91
CA LYS A 20 -2.95 -6.26 34.56
C LYS A 20 -3.75 -6.48 35.84
N THR A 21 -4.01 -5.41 36.59
CA THR A 21 -5.00 -5.45 37.66
C THR A 21 -6.33 -5.85 37.03
N LYS A 22 -7.04 -6.85 37.58
CA LYS A 22 -8.39 -7.19 37.15
C LYS A 22 -9.32 -6.03 37.53
N VAL A 23 -9.42 -5.03 36.67
CA VAL A 23 -10.46 -4.02 36.75
C VAL A 23 -11.73 -4.68 36.22
N PRO A 24 -12.81 -4.80 37.01
CA PRO A 24 -14.08 -5.30 36.49
C PRO A 24 -14.61 -4.34 35.42
N PHE A 25 -15.08 -4.87 34.30
CA PHE A 25 -15.72 -4.09 33.23
C PHE A 25 -17.14 -4.63 33.06
N ASP A 26 -18.12 -3.74 33.15
CA ASP A 26 -19.53 -4.04 32.88
C ASP A 26 -20.01 -3.25 31.67
N ARG A 27 -20.50 -3.97 30.65
CA ARG A 27 -20.89 -3.40 29.36
C ARG A 27 -22.09 -2.47 29.49
N GLN A 28 -23.08 -2.80 30.33
CA GLN A 28 -24.30 -1.99 30.48
C GLN A 28 -24.03 -0.68 31.21
N SER A 29 -23.26 -0.72 32.31
CA SER A 29 -22.80 0.46 33.03
C SER A 29 -22.01 1.38 32.11
N PHE A 30 -21.07 0.83 31.33
CA PHE A 30 -20.28 1.62 30.38
C PHE A 30 -21.16 2.34 29.34
N VAL A 31 -22.16 1.66 28.79
CA VAL A 31 -23.12 2.28 27.83
C VAL A 31 -23.88 3.42 28.50
N ALA A 32 -24.36 3.24 29.72
CA ALA A 32 -25.07 4.28 30.47
C ALA A 32 -24.16 5.49 30.76
N ASP A 33 -22.92 5.24 31.17
CA ASP A 33 -21.93 6.29 31.48
C ASP A 33 -21.55 7.09 30.22
N VAL A 34 -21.36 6.43 29.08
CA VAL A 34 -21.09 7.12 27.80
C VAL A 34 -22.26 7.99 27.37
N LYS A 35 -23.50 7.49 27.46
CA LYS A 35 -24.70 8.30 27.16
C LYS A 35 -24.77 9.52 28.06
N ALA A 36 -24.61 9.33 29.37
CA ALA A 36 -24.64 10.44 30.33
C ALA A 36 -23.53 11.47 30.09
N ALA A 37 -22.36 11.06 29.57
CA ALA A 37 -21.27 11.96 29.26
C ALA A 37 -21.42 12.71 27.92
N VAL A 38 -22.16 12.15 26.97
CA VAL A 38 -22.33 12.70 25.61
C VAL A 38 -23.63 13.49 25.46
N GLU A 39 -24.71 13.07 26.11
CA GLU A 39 -26.01 13.74 26.02
C GLU A 39 -25.91 15.17 26.54
N ASP A 40 -26.32 16.12 25.69
CA ASP A 40 -26.35 17.53 26.03
C ASP A 40 -27.48 17.77 27.02
N THR A 41 -27.13 18.29 28.20
CA THR A 41 -28.14 18.78 29.13
C THR A 41 -28.34 20.24 28.75
N ASP A 42 -29.40 20.53 28.00
CA ASP A 42 -29.86 21.89 27.62
C ASP A 42 -30.11 22.85 28.82
N GLN A 43 -29.66 22.50 30.03
CA GLN A 43 -29.71 23.33 31.21
C GLN A 43 -28.51 24.30 31.22
N HIS A 44 -28.57 25.30 30.33
CA HIS A 44 -27.68 26.45 30.36
C HIS A 44 -27.95 27.31 31.62
N HIS A 45 -27.25 27.02 32.71
CA HIS A 45 -27.03 27.95 33.82
C HIS A 45 -25.54 28.01 34.19
N ASP A 46 -24.98 29.22 34.13
CA ASP A 46 -23.54 29.57 34.06
C ASP A 46 -22.59 28.95 35.10
N ALA A 47 -23.06 28.47 36.25
CA ALA A 47 -22.21 27.85 37.26
C ALA A 47 -22.01 26.32 37.05
N GLY A 48 -22.95 25.65 36.37
CA GLY A 48 -22.91 24.19 36.15
C GLY A 48 -22.07 23.76 34.94
N PHE A 49 -21.87 24.65 33.97
CA PHE A 49 -21.17 24.36 32.72
C PHE A 49 -19.72 23.89 32.93
N VAL A 50 -18.95 24.59 33.78
CA VAL A 50 -17.55 24.25 34.07
C VAL A 50 -17.45 22.91 34.80
N TRP A 51 -18.38 22.64 35.73
CA TRP A 51 -18.43 21.39 36.47
C TRP A 51 -18.76 20.20 35.55
N GLU A 52 -19.75 20.35 34.67
CA GLU A 52 -20.14 19.30 33.73
C GLU A 52 -19.06 19.05 32.67
N TYR A 53 -18.41 20.10 32.16
CA TYR A 53 -17.26 19.98 31.27
C TYR A 53 -16.10 19.23 31.95
N LYS A 54 -15.81 19.56 33.20
CA LYS A 54 -14.80 18.85 34.00
C LYS A 54 -15.17 17.38 34.20
N ARG A 55 -16.42 17.09 34.59
CA ARG A 55 -16.94 15.72 34.76
C ARG A 55 -16.77 14.88 33.50
N ARG A 56 -17.12 15.41 32.33
CA ARG A 56 -16.97 14.72 31.03
C ARG A 56 -15.50 14.42 30.71
N ARG A 57 -14.60 15.36 30.99
CA ARG A 57 -13.14 15.17 30.81
C ARG A 57 -12.55 14.17 31.80
N ASP A 58 -12.96 14.22 33.06
CA ASP A 58 -12.53 13.29 34.10
C ASP A 58 -12.99 11.85 33.77
N PHE A 59 -14.22 11.70 33.26
CA PHE A 59 -14.70 10.43 32.72
C PHE A 59 -13.84 9.93 31.56
N ALA A 60 -13.59 10.78 30.55
CA ALA A 60 -12.76 10.42 29.41
C ALA A 60 -11.33 10.00 29.84
N ALA A 61 -10.71 10.73 30.77
CA ALA A 61 -9.41 10.38 31.32
C ALA A 61 -9.42 9.04 32.07
N SER A 62 -10.49 8.78 32.85
CA SER A 62 -10.69 7.51 33.57
C SER A 62 -10.81 6.31 32.62
N VAL A 63 -11.53 6.46 31.50
CA VAL A 63 -11.63 5.42 30.47
C VAL A 63 -10.26 5.09 29.87
N ILE A 64 -9.48 6.11 29.50
CA ILE A 64 -8.13 5.93 28.93
C ILE A 64 -7.22 5.19 29.92
N ALA A 65 -7.23 5.59 31.20
CA ALA A 65 -6.42 4.97 32.23
C ALA A 65 -6.80 3.48 32.43
N SER A 66 -8.10 3.19 32.52
CA SER A 66 -8.62 1.85 32.80
C SER A 66 -8.38 0.87 31.64
N TYR A 67 -8.47 1.33 30.40
CA TYR A 67 -8.33 0.49 29.21
C TYR A 67 -6.97 -0.22 29.11
N SER A 68 -5.91 0.38 29.66
CA SER A 68 -4.57 -0.21 29.67
C SER A 68 -4.51 -1.52 30.46
N ALA A 69 -5.40 -1.70 31.45
CA ALA A 69 -5.49 -2.89 32.29
C ALA A 69 -6.42 -3.98 31.72
N PHE A 70 -7.20 -3.69 30.67
CA PHE A 70 -8.23 -4.60 30.17
C PHE A 70 -7.65 -5.88 29.56
N THR A 71 -8.37 -6.99 29.73
CA THR A 71 -8.15 -8.23 28.98
C THR A 71 -8.63 -8.10 27.53
N ASP A 72 -8.22 -9.02 26.65
CA ASP A 72 -8.69 -9.04 25.26
C ASP A 72 -10.22 -9.13 25.16
N GLU A 73 -10.85 -9.87 26.07
CA GLU A 73 -12.31 -10.03 26.14
C GLU A 73 -12.99 -8.73 26.58
N GLN A 74 -12.48 -8.07 27.61
CA GLN A 74 -13.00 -6.77 28.07
C GLN A 74 -12.86 -5.67 27.01
N LYS A 75 -11.75 -5.67 26.26
CA LYS A 75 -11.58 -4.77 25.12
C LYS A 75 -12.61 -5.04 24.02
N LEU A 76 -12.89 -6.33 23.74
CA LEU A 76 -13.92 -6.70 22.78
C LEU A 76 -15.30 -6.25 23.24
N ASP A 77 -15.65 -6.45 24.52
CA ASP A 77 -16.93 -6.03 25.07
C ASP A 77 -17.11 -4.51 25.01
N MET A 78 -16.08 -3.73 25.30
CA MET A 78 -16.11 -2.27 25.14
C MET A 78 -16.29 -1.86 23.67
N LEU A 79 -15.61 -2.53 22.73
CA LEU A 79 -15.76 -2.26 21.30
C LEU A 79 -17.16 -2.62 20.80
N LEU A 80 -17.75 -3.72 21.28
CA LEU A 80 -19.13 -4.10 20.98
C LEU A 80 -20.12 -3.13 21.62
N ALA A 81 -19.84 -2.61 22.81
CA ALA A 81 -20.65 -1.57 23.43
C ALA A 81 -20.71 -0.31 22.54
N LEU A 82 -19.55 0.11 22.02
CA LEU A 82 -19.45 1.25 21.12
C LEU A 82 -20.12 0.95 19.76
N ALA A 83 -19.84 -0.20 19.16
CA ALA A 83 -20.30 -0.52 17.81
C ALA A 83 -21.79 -0.88 17.75
N VAL A 84 -22.25 -1.71 18.67
CA VAL A 84 -23.62 -2.25 18.70
C VAL A 84 -24.49 -1.34 19.57
N ASP A 85 -24.27 -1.31 20.88
CA ASP A 85 -25.26 -0.69 21.80
C ASP A 85 -25.37 0.84 21.66
N LEU A 86 -24.24 1.50 21.35
CA LEU A 86 -24.16 2.95 21.15
C LEU A 86 -24.20 3.34 19.67
N GLY A 87 -23.63 2.51 18.79
CA GLY A 87 -23.59 2.75 17.35
C GLY A 87 -24.94 2.52 16.67
N SER A 88 -25.76 1.59 17.18
CA SER A 88 -27.10 1.31 16.67
C SER A 88 -28.17 2.08 17.46
N GLN A 89 -28.01 3.38 17.69
CA GLN A 89 -29.13 4.18 18.19
C GLN A 89 -30.23 4.27 17.13
N ASP A 90 -31.11 3.28 17.23
CA ASP A 90 -32.55 3.27 17.12
C ASP A 90 -33.12 4.45 16.31
N MET A 91 -33.49 4.15 15.06
CA MET A 91 -34.38 4.97 14.23
C MET A 91 -35.61 5.48 15.03
N SER A 92 -35.96 4.83 16.14
CA SER A 92 -36.98 5.23 17.10
C SER A 92 -36.73 6.60 17.76
N LEU A 93 -35.48 7.00 18.09
CA LEU A 93 -35.15 8.33 18.66
C LEU A 93 -35.22 9.43 17.59
N LEU A 94 -34.76 9.11 16.37
CA LEU A 94 -34.89 9.98 15.20
C LEU A 94 -36.37 10.20 14.86
N VAL A 95 -37.19 9.16 14.98
CA VAL A 95 -38.66 9.21 14.82
C VAL A 95 -39.36 9.96 15.97
N ARG A 96 -38.85 9.87 17.21
CA ARG A 96 -39.46 10.52 18.40
C ARG A 96 -39.14 12.01 18.53
N SER A 97 -37.97 12.45 18.09
CA SER A 97 -37.57 13.86 18.07
C SER A 97 -38.26 14.67 16.97
N LEU A 98 -38.89 14.00 16.00
CA LEU A 98 -39.70 14.63 14.96
C LEU A 98 -41.11 14.92 15.49
N PRO A 99 -41.55 16.18 15.63
CA PRO A 99 -42.87 16.45 16.17
C PRO A 99 -43.95 16.05 15.14
N SER A 100 -45.13 15.63 15.60
CA SER A 100 -46.35 15.15 14.89
C SER A 100 -46.38 14.83 13.37
N LEU A 101 -46.49 13.52 13.11
CA LEU A 101 -47.44 12.72 12.28
C LEU A 101 -47.69 12.96 10.77
N LEU A 102 -47.52 14.15 10.19
CA LEU A 102 -47.35 14.32 8.72
C LEU A 102 -45.85 14.39 8.35
N ARG A 103 -45.00 14.69 9.35
CA ARG A 103 -43.55 14.91 9.26
C ARG A 103 -42.73 13.65 8.95
N ALA A 104 -43.18 12.46 9.36
CA ALA A 104 -42.56 11.20 8.97
C ALA A 104 -42.66 10.92 7.47
N HIS A 105 -43.72 11.38 6.79
CA HIS A 105 -43.92 11.16 5.36
C HIS A 105 -43.05 12.11 4.50
N LEU A 106 -42.79 13.34 4.98
CA LEU A 106 -41.89 14.33 4.38
C LEU A 106 -40.40 13.97 4.60
N VAL A 107 -40.05 13.41 5.77
CA VAL A 107 -38.71 12.86 6.06
C VAL A 107 -38.36 11.75 5.05
N PHE A 108 -39.34 10.95 4.63
CA PHE A 108 -39.20 9.99 3.54
C PHE A 108 -39.06 10.64 2.15
N GLN A 109 -39.65 11.81 1.85
CA GLN A 109 -39.47 12.52 0.57
C GLN A 109 -38.13 13.29 0.46
N VAL A 110 -37.53 13.70 1.58
CA VAL A 110 -36.24 14.42 1.62
C VAL A 110 -35.03 13.47 1.71
N LEU A 111 -35.18 12.30 2.35
CA LEU A 111 -34.23 11.20 2.15
C LEU A 111 -34.29 10.68 0.71
N ALA A 112 -35.49 10.60 0.12
CA ALA A 112 -35.65 10.41 -1.31
C ALA A 112 -34.86 11.49 -2.07
N ALA A 113 -34.95 12.75 -1.63
CA ALA A 113 -34.23 13.88 -2.21
C ALA A 113 -32.71 13.87 -2.23
N ALA A 114 -32.05 13.38 -1.19
CA ALA A 114 -30.60 13.37 -1.14
C ALA A 114 -29.98 12.14 -1.83
N LEU A 115 -30.81 11.21 -2.30
CA LEU A 115 -30.49 10.31 -3.41
C LEU A 115 -30.83 10.96 -4.79
N GLY A 116 -31.53 12.12 -4.83
CA GLY A 116 -31.78 12.98 -6.02
C GLY A 116 -33.18 13.68 -6.20
N PHE A 117 -33.73 14.43 -5.24
CA PHE A 117 -35.06 15.10 -5.21
C PHE A 117 -34.96 16.49 -4.44
N ASN A 118 -36.06 17.22 -4.20
CA ASN A 118 -36.15 18.67 -3.84
C ASN A 118 -36.33 18.98 -2.31
N PRO A 119 -36.25 20.25 -1.81
CA PRO A 119 -35.86 20.64 -0.43
C PRO A 119 -36.99 20.68 0.62
N PRO A 120 -36.67 20.60 1.93
CA PRO A 120 -37.45 21.25 2.98
C PRO A 120 -36.84 22.63 3.30
N THR A 121 -37.69 23.65 3.39
CA THR A 121 -37.38 25.09 3.49
C THR A 121 -36.89 25.60 4.86
N ASP A 122 -36.40 24.74 5.75
CA ASP A 122 -35.95 25.13 7.10
C ASP A 122 -34.59 24.53 7.48
N LEU A 123 -33.61 25.41 7.70
CA LEU A 123 -32.24 25.09 8.07
C LEU A 123 -32.18 24.37 9.43
N ASP A 124 -33.08 24.67 10.35
CA ASP A 124 -33.05 24.07 11.68
C ASP A 124 -33.54 22.63 11.65
N THR A 125 -34.57 22.30 10.87
CA THR A 125 -34.96 20.90 10.62
C THR A 125 -33.81 20.06 10.03
N TYR A 126 -33.04 20.62 9.08
CA TYR A 126 -31.86 19.94 8.52
C TYR A 126 -30.76 19.73 9.58
N LYS A 127 -30.48 20.73 10.43
CA LYS A 127 -29.52 20.58 11.54
C LYS A 127 -29.95 19.49 12.52
N HIS A 128 -31.22 19.42 12.89
CA HIS A 128 -31.73 18.40 13.82
C HIS A 128 -31.62 16.99 13.22
N VAL A 129 -31.96 16.81 11.94
CA VAL A 129 -31.79 15.53 11.25
C VAL A 129 -30.30 15.16 11.16
N LYS A 130 -29.44 16.12 10.77
CA LYS A 130 -28.00 15.89 10.72
C LYS A 130 -27.45 15.49 12.09
N HIS A 131 -27.80 16.19 13.17
CA HIS A 131 -27.39 15.87 14.53
C HIS A 131 -27.93 14.51 14.99
N GLY A 132 -29.17 14.17 14.66
CA GLY A 132 -29.76 12.86 14.99
C GLY A 132 -29.15 11.68 14.22
N LEU A 133 -28.47 11.95 13.10
CA LEU A 133 -27.73 10.94 12.32
C LEU A 133 -26.28 10.78 12.78
N VAL A 134 -25.76 11.66 13.63
CA VAL A 134 -24.41 11.51 14.19
C VAL A 134 -24.45 10.41 15.26
N PRO A 135 -23.72 9.30 15.08
CA PRO A 135 -23.73 8.20 16.02
C PRO A 135 -23.05 8.60 17.34
N VAL A 136 -23.59 8.17 18.48
CA VAL A 136 -23.00 8.47 19.81
C VAL A 136 -21.50 8.14 19.93
N PRO A 137 -20.99 7.04 19.33
CA PRO A 137 -19.55 6.77 19.28
C PRO A 137 -18.71 7.90 18.70
N GLU A 138 -19.22 8.67 17.74
CA GLU A 138 -18.51 9.81 17.16
C GLU A 138 -18.30 10.93 18.18
N HIS A 139 -19.37 11.34 18.88
CA HIS A 139 -19.28 12.33 19.95
C HIS A 139 -18.37 11.85 21.09
N PHE A 140 -18.46 10.57 21.45
CA PHE A 140 -17.58 9.98 22.45
C PHE A 140 -16.11 10.03 22.03
N CYS A 141 -15.80 9.74 20.77
CA CYS A 141 -14.44 9.85 20.24
C CYS A 141 -13.94 11.30 20.24
N ILE A 142 -14.79 12.28 19.92
CA ILE A 142 -14.45 13.71 20.01
C ILE A 142 -14.13 14.10 21.47
N LEU A 143 -14.94 13.64 22.42
CA LEU A 143 -14.70 13.86 23.86
C LEU A 143 -13.36 13.27 24.29
N LEU A 144 -13.07 12.02 23.91
CA LEU A 144 -11.78 11.38 24.16
C LEU A 144 -10.63 12.17 23.54
N GLY A 145 -10.78 12.69 22.32
CA GLY A 145 -9.78 13.53 21.67
C GLY A 145 -9.47 14.84 22.42
N SER A 146 -10.39 15.32 23.26
CA SER A 146 -10.22 16.58 24.01
C SER A 146 -9.31 16.47 25.24
N VAL A 147 -9.01 15.26 25.72
CA VAL A 147 -8.18 15.01 26.90
C VAL A 147 -6.73 14.65 26.52
N PRO A 148 -5.74 14.86 27.42
CA PRO A 148 -4.37 14.44 27.19
C PRO A 148 -4.29 12.95 26.85
N ASN A 149 -3.41 12.58 25.90
CA ASN A 149 -3.27 11.22 25.37
C ASN A 149 -4.48 10.65 24.62
N GLY A 150 -5.56 11.43 24.44
CA GLY A 150 -6.78 11.01 23.74
C GLY A 150 -6.54 10.49 22.33
N TYR A 151 -5.73 11.20 21.53
CA TYR A 151 -5.39 10.80 20.18
C TYR A 151 -4.59 9.49 20.12
N ALA A 152 -3.62 9.32 21.01
CA ALA A 152 -2.85 8.09 21.11
C ALA A 152 -3.76 6.92 21.50
N PHE A 153 -4.71 7.16 22.41
CA PHE A 153 -5.71 6.19 22.81
C PHE A 153 -6.63 5.78 21.65
N LEU A 154 -7.18 6.73 20.89
CA LEU A 154 -8.05 6.43 19.75
C LEU A 154 -7.33 5.60 18.68
N LEU A 155 -6.06 5.91 18.42
CA LEU A 155 -5.22 5.10 17.53
C LEU A 155 -5.05 3.67 18.06
N GLN A 156 -4.79 3.52 19.37
CA GLN A 156 -4.69 2.21 20.03
C GLN A 156 -6.01 1.45 19.97
N LEU A 157 -7.13 2.10 20.27
CA LEU A 157 -8.48 1.54 20.20
C LEU A 157 -8.78 1.00 18.80
N ARG A 158 -8.46 1.77 17.76
CA ARG A 158 -8.61 1.34 16.36
C ARG A 158 -7.69 0.18 16.00
N SER A 159 -6.46 0.16 16.52
CA SER A 159 -5.56 -0.99 16.35
C SER A 159 -6.12 -2.26 16.99
N ASP A 160 -6.62 -2.14 18.21
CA ASP A 160 -7.22 -3.25 18.96
C ASP A 160 -8.51 -3.73 18.28
N LEU A 161 -9.31 -2.83 17.70
CA LEU A 161 -10.46 -3.17 16.85
C LEU A 161 -10.05 -4.00 15.63
N SER A 162 -9.00 -3.59 14.91
CA SER A 162 -8.49 -4.34 13.76
C SER A 162 -7.97 -5.73 14.13
N LEU A 163 -7.31 -5.86 15.29
CA LEU A 163 -6.86 -7.15 15.83
C LEU A 163 -8.04 -8.02 16.28
N GLY A 164 -9.02 -7.41 16.95
CA GLY A 164 -10.26 -8.05 17.39
C GLY A 164 -11.05 -8.62 16.22
N LEU A 165 -11.25 -7.85 15.15
CA LEU A 165 -11.89 -8.33 13.91
C LEU A 165 -11.16 -9.55 13.34
N LYS A 166 -9.83 -9.51 13.21
CA LYS A 166 -9.07 -10.67 12.71
C LYS A 166 -9.25 -11.92 13.57
N LYS A 167 -9.26 -11.77 14.91
CA LYS A 167 -9.35 -12.88 15.87
C LYS A 167 -10.77 -13.44 15.96
N TYR A 168 -11.79 -12.58 16.00
CA TYR A 168 -13.16 -12.95 16.36
C TYR A 168 -14.17 -12.95 15.19
N HIS A 169 -13.82 -12.51 13.96
CA HIS A 169 -14.76 -12.46 12.83
C HIS A 169 -15.44 -13.79 12.47
N ARG A 170 -14.83 -14.93 12.82
CA ARG A 170 -15.40 -16.28 12.56
C ARG A 170 -16.37 -16.74 13.66
N ILE A 171 -16.34 -16.08 14.80
CA ILE A 171 -17.07 -16.48 16.02
C ILE A 171 -18.26 -15.55 16.25
N LEU A 172 -18.09 -14.25 16.00
CA LEU A 172 -19.14 -13.25 16.21
C LEU A 172 -20.25 -13.36 15.14
N PRO A 173 -21.51 -13.05 15.50
CA PRO A 173 -22.59 -12.87 14.55
C PRO A 173 -22.25 -11.84 13.47
N THR A 174 -22.76 -12.05 12.25
CA THR A 174 -22.51 -11.16 11.10
C THR A 174 -22.85 -9.69 11.37
N HIS A 175 -23.94 -9.43 12.12
CA HIS A 175 -24.34 -8.06 12.43
C HIS A 175 -23.35 -7.32 13.34
N GLU A 176 -22.74 -8.01 14.31
CA GLU A 176 -21.70 -7.44 15.18
C GLU A 176 -20.42 -7.17 14.41
N VAL A 177 -20.04 -8.09 13.51
CA VAL A 177 -18.88 -7.90 12.62
C VAL A 177 -19.07 -6.66 11.75
N ASN A 178 -20.25 -6.49 11.16
CA ASN A 178 -20.58 -5.31 10.35
C ASN A 178 -20.57 -4.02 11.18
N ALA A 179 -21.11 -4.05 12.40
CA ALA A 179 -21.09 -2.90 13.31
C ALA A 179 -19.65 -2.50 13.69
N LEU A 180 -18.79 -3.48 14.00
CA LEU A 180 -17.36 -3.25 14.28
C LEU A 180 -16.61 -2.71 13.05
N MET A 181 -16.95 -3.17 11.84
CA MET A 181 -16.40 -2.62 10.60
C MET A 181 -16.84 -1.16 10.39
N TYR A 182 -18.09 -0.83 10.68
CA TYR A 182 -18.58 0.55 10.64
C TYR A 182 -17.86 1.44 11.66
N LEU A 183 -17.63 0.93 12.88
CA LEU A 183 -16.84 1.64 13.89
C LEU A 183 -15.40 1.92 13.42
N ASP A 184 -14.75 0.99 12.69
CA ASP A 184 -13.42 1.25 12.11
C ASP A 184 -13.45 2.36 11.07
N LEU A 185 -14.47 2.40 10.21
CA LEU A 185 -14.68 3.46 9.23
C LEU A 185 -14.89 4.82 9.93
N LEU A 186 -15.73 4.86 10.96
CA LEU A 186 -15.97 6.06 11.75
C LEU A 186 -14.67 6.56 12.40
N LEU A 187 -13.90 5.69 13.06
CA LEU A 187 -12.62 6.06 13.68
C LEU A 187 -11.60 6.55 12.65
N ARG A 188 -11.57 5.93 11.46
CA ARG A 188 -10.74 6.38 10.34
C ARG A 188 -11.13 7.79 9.89
N ASP A 189 -12.41 8.02 9.66
CA ASP A 189 -12.92 9.27 9.09
C ASP A 189 -12.81 10.42 10.09
N LEU A 190 -13.00 10.16 11.38
CA LEU A 190 -12.73 11.15 12.43
C LEU A 190 -11.26 11.56 12.46
N PHE A 191 -10.33 10.62 12.35
CA PHE A 191 -8.92 10.98 12.29
C PHE A 191 -8.57 11.73 11.00
N ALA A 192 -9.19 11.38 9.87
CA ALA A 192 -8.96 12.03 8.58
C ALA A 192 -9.50 13.47 8.52
N THR A 193 -10.61 13.75 9.21
CA THR A 193 -11.26 15.07 9.24
C THR A 193 -10.64 16.02 10.27
N GLN A 194 -9.93 15.48 11.26
CA GLN A 194 -9.22 16.29 12.23
C GLN A 194 -8.01 16.99 11.59
N SER A 195 -8.10 18.31 11.45
CA SER A 195 -7.01 19.17 10.99
C SER A 195 -5.86 19.18 11.99
N GLY A 196 -4.64 19.44 11.49
CA GLY A 196 -3.45 19.56 12.34
C GLY A 196 -2.33 18.61 11.99
N VAL A 197 -2.37 18.00 10.80
CA VAL A 197 -1.27 17.21 10.27
C VAL A 197 -0.27 18.13 9.57
N HIS A 198 0.99 18.09 10.01
CA HIS A 198 2.07 18.96 9.53
C HIS A 198 3.28 18.14 9.08
N PHE A 199 4.00 18.65 8.07
CA PHE A 199 5.21 18.03 7.52
C PHE A 199 6.47 18.72 8.05
N ARG A 200 7.45 17.92 8.53
CA ARG A 200 8.70 18.42 9.15
C ARG A 200 9.89 17.50 8.84
N SER A 201 11.11 18.06 8.80
CA SER A 201 12.35 17.27 8.85
C SER A 201 12.59 16.72 10.27
N ILE A 202 13.18 15.53 10.34
CA ILE A 202 13.62 14.90 11.59
C ILE A 202 15.14 14.94 11.61
N ASP A 203 15.66 15.98 12.24
CA ASP A 203 17.10 16.21 12.38
C ASP A 203 17.60 15.70 13.74
N LEU A 204 18.88 15.29 13.81
CA LEU A 204 19.54 14.79 15.01
C LEU A 204 19.87 15.94 15.99
N VAL A 205 18.84 16.45 16.66
CA VAL A 205 18.94 17.55 17.65
C VAL A 205 18.27 17.16 18.98
N LEU A 206 18.73 17.72 20.09
CA LEU A 206 18.24 17.34 21.44
C LEU A 206 16.73 17.55 21.60
N GLU A 207 16.16 18.56 20.94
CA GLU A 207 14.71 18.83 20.91
C GLU A 207 13.90 17.66 20.30
N ASN A 208 14.53 16.86 19.44
CA ASN A 208 13.91 15.71 18.78
C ASN A 208 14.15 14.38 19.49
N ALA A 209 14.72 14.36 20.71
CA ALA A 209 15.10 13.12 21.38
C ALA A 209 13.94 12.10 21.47
N GLU A 210 12.73 12.55 21.83
CA GLU A 210 11.55 11.69 21.87
C GLU A 210 11.13 11.18 20.49
N THR A 211 11.12 12.06 19.48
CA THR A 211 10.82 11.70 18.09
C THR A 211 11.81 10.68 17.53
N ILE A 212 13.10 10.87 17.82
CA ILE A 212 14.16 9.97 17.37
C ILE A 212 14.04 8.61 18.06
N ALA A 213 13.63 8.58 19.34
CA ALA A 213 13.33 7.32 20.02
C ALA A 213 12.17 6.57 19.34
N VAL A 214 11.12 7.29 18.92
CA VAL A 214 10.02 6.69 18.15
C VAL A 214 10.51 6.17 16.80
N VAL A 215 11.29 6.94 16.05
CA VAL A 215 11.87 6.51 14.76
C VAL A 215 12.70 5.24 14.94
N LEU A 216 13.59 5.21 15.93
CA LEU A 216 14.42 4.04 16.26
C LEU A 216 13.58 2.79 16.56
N GLN A 217 12.50 2.94 17.31
CA GLN A 217 11.63 1.82 17.72
C GLN A 217 10.65 1.37 16.62
N LYS A 218 10.27 2.28 15.72
CA LYS A 218 9.21 2.08 14.74
C LYS A 218 9.72 1.95 13.31
N GLU A 219 11.03 1.90 13.09
CA GLU A 219 11.63 1.56 11.80
C GLU A 219 11.33 0.10 11.44
N ARG A 220 10.58 -0.10 10.33
CA ARG A 220 10.04 -1.40 9.93
C ARG A 220 10.73 -2.02 8.72
N VAL A 221 11.44 -1.23 7.92
CA VAL A 221 12.04 -1.68 6.66
C VAL A 221 13.47 -2.15 6.93
N HIS A 222 14.31 -1.26 7.48
CA HIS A 222 15.73 -1.51 7.72
C HIS A 222 16.10 -1.17 9.16
N ARG A 223 15.91 -2.14 10.07
CA ARG A 223 16.16 -1.97 11.51
C ARG A 223 17.56 -1.39 11.76
N MET A 224 17.62 -0.30 12.53
CA MET A 224 18.87 0.35 12.88
C MET A 224 19.73 -0.56 13.78
N ARG A 225 21.00 -0.71 13.40
CA ARG A 225 21.92 -1.70 13.98
C ARG A 225 22.59 -1.19 15.26
N ASN A 226 23.10 0.03 15.22
CA ASN A 226 23.87 0.70 16.26
C ASN A 226 23.67 2.23 16.19
N TRP A 227 24.34 2.95 17.10
CA TRP A 227 24.31 4.42 17.13
C TRP A 227 24.78 5.05 15.81
N ASP A 228 25.91 4.58 15.26
CA ASP A 228 26.49 5.14 14.03
C ASP A 228 25.52 5.07 12.84
N ASP A 229 24.76 3.97 12.72
CA ASP A 229 23.71 3.78 11.71
C ASP A 229 22.58 4.81 11.87
N LEU A 230 22.10 5.06 13.10
CA LEU A 230 21.10 6.09 13.38
C LEU A 230 21.63 7.50 13.11
N GLU A 231 22.83 7.81 13.61
CA GLU A 231 23.47 9.11 13.42
C GLU A 231 23.65 9.42 11.94
N GLN A 232 24.14 8.46 11.18
CA GLN A 232 24.34 8.60 9.75
C GLN A 232 23.02 8.82 9.00
N ARG A 233 21.93 8.11 9.34
CA ARG A 233 20.64 8.29 8.66
C ARG A 233 20.02 9.66 8.89
N LEU A 234 20.18 10.22 10.09
CA LEU A 234 19.53 11.48 10.48
C LEU A 234 20.40 12.72 10.23
N SER A 235 21.72 12.59 10.35
CA SER A 235 22.66 13.73 10.24
C SER A 235 23.73 13.55 9.17
N GLY A 236 23.82 12.37 8.55
CA GLY A 236 24.84 12.06 7.55
C GLY A 236 24.68 12.88 6.27
N PRO A 237 25.77 13.01 5.50
CA PRO A 237 25.76 13.78 4.26
C PRO A 237 24.76 13.18 3.28
N ASN A 238 24.07 14.05 2.54
CA ASN A 238 23.08 13.71 1.51
C ASN A 238 21.87 12.91 2.01
N ARG A 239 21.69 12.76 3.32
CA ARG A 239 20.56 12.03 3.92
C ARG A 239 19.60 12.99 4.56
N ARG A 240 18.32 12.65 4.44
CA ARG A 240 17.23 13.40 5.07
C ARG A 240 16.20 12.41 5.59
N CYS A 241 15.63 12.72 6.74
CA CYS A 241 14.46 12.06 7.27
C CYS A 241 13.33 13.08 7.38
N TYR A 242 12.14 12.72 6.90
CA TYR A 242 10.96 13.56 6.97
C TYR A 242 9.83 12.81 7.67
N GLY A 243 8.98 13.53 8.38
CA GLY A 243 7.83 12.96 9.07
C GLY A 243 6.58 13.82 8.92
N MET A 244 5.43 13.15 9.04
CA MET A 244 4.14 13.82 9.25
C MET A 244 3.73 13.69 10.71
N PHE A 245 3.35 14.81 11.32
CA PHE A 245 3.03 14.93 12.75
C PHE A 245 1.63 15.47 12.92
N HIS A 246 0.91 15.04 13.94
CA HIS A 246 -0.35 15.67 14.35
C HIS A 246 -0.09 16.67 15.48
N SER A 247 -0.80 17.79 15.54
CA SER A 247 -0.63 18.81 16.61
C SER A 247 -0.75 18.21 18.02
N ASN A 248 -1.66 17.25 18.20
CA ASN A 248 -1.87 16.55 19.48
C ASN A 248 -0.91 15.36 19.71
N LEU A 249 -0.03 15.07 18.75
CA LEU A 249 1.03 14.05 18.85
C LEU A 249 2.37 14.65 18.33
N PRO A 250 2.87 15.74 18.94
CA PRO A 250 3.97 16.52 18.37
C PRO A 250 5.30 15.76 18.32
N HIS A 251 5.52 14.84 19.27
CA HIS A 251 6.75 14.05 19.35
C HIS A 251 6.66 12.69 18.66
N GLN A 252 5.46 12.26 18.25
CA GLN A 252 5.23 10.98 17.58
C GLN A 252 4.95 11.21 16.08
N PRO A 253 5.89 10.93 15.17
CA PRO A 253 5.59 10.97 13.75
C PRO A 253 4.52 9.91 13.46
N LEU A 254 3.49 10.25 12.70
CA LEU A 254 2.46 9.31 12.25
C LEU A 254 3.05 8.34 11.21
N VAL A 255 3.85 8.91 10.31
CA VAL A 255 4.63 8.23 9.30
C VAL A 255 5.93 9.01 9.11
N PHE A 256 7.01 8.30 8.83
CA PHE A 256 8.29 8.91 8.47
C PHE A 256 8.90 8.20 7.26
N LEU A 257 9.77 8.93 6.57
CA LEU A 257 10.41 8.52 5.33
C LEU A 257 11.87 8.93 5.36
N GLU A 258 12.74 7.98 5.04
CA GLU A 258 14.18 8.20 4.93
C GLU A 258 14.60 8.24 3.46
N THR A 259 15.41 9.25 3.12
CA THR A 259 15.88 9.48 1.75
C THR A 259 17.36 9.79 1.69
N ILE A 260 17.99 9.37 0.60
CA ILE A 260 19.35 9.73 0.22
C ILE A 260 19.35 10.36 -1.17
N VAL A 261 20.12 11.43 -1.34
CA VAL A 261 20.35 12.04 -2.66
C VAL A 261 21.69 11.58 -3.24
N THR A 262 21.69 11.16 -4.50
CA THR A 262 22.82 10.48 -5.16
C THR A 262 22.95 10.94 -6.62
N THR A 263 24.01 10.51 -7.30
CA THR A 263 24.21 10.75 -8.74
C THR A 263 23.70 9.62 -9.63
N GLU A 264 23.31 8.49 -9.03
CA GLU A 264 22.88 7.29 -9.74
C GLU A 264 21.76 6.54 -9.00
N LEU A 265 21.07 5.65 -9.71
CA LEU A 265 20.03 4.82 -9.15
C LEU A 265 20.63 3.70 -8.27
N SER A 266 20.36 3.74 -6.96
CA SER A 266 20.86 2.73 -6.02
C SER A 266 20.27 1.35 -6.26
N SER A 267 21.11 0.33 -6.27
CA SER A 267 20.75 -1.09 -6.46
C SER A 267 20.90 -1.94 -5.20
N ASN A 268 21.66 -1.48 -4.20
CA ASN A 268 21.99 -2.27 -3.01
C ASN A 268 21.82 -1.43 -1.75
N ILE A 269 21.15 -1.99 -0.74
CA ILE A 269 20.83 -1.29 0.50
C ILE A 269 22.05 -1.12 1.39
N ASP A 270 22.98 -2.07 1.41
CA ASP A 270 24.20 -1.98 2.23
C ASP A 270 25.07 -0.80 1.79
N SER A 271 25.09 -0.45 0.49
CA SER A 271 25.74 0.77 0.00
C SER A 271 25.13 2.05 0.57
N ILE A 272 23.83 2.03 0.89
CA ILE A 272 23.13 3.12 1.55
C ILE A 272 23.33 3.05 3.06
N LEU A 273 23.35 1.88 3.70
CA LEU A 273 23.44 1.80 5.16
C LEU A 273 24.88 1.83 5.71
N SER A 274 25.87 1.66 4.86
CA SER A 274 27.28 1.71 5.25
C SER A 274 27.75 3.15 5.48
N PRO A 275 28.71 3.40 6.39
CA PRO A 275 29.30 4.71 6.62
C PRO A 275 29.69 5.41 5.32
N ALA A 276 29.36 6.69 5.20
CA ALA A 276 29.72 7.47 4.01
C ALA A 276 31.25 7.62 3.96
N THR A 277 31.88 7.06 2.93
CA THR A 277 33.35 7.06 2.75
C THR A 277 33.85 8.20 1.86
N GLY A 278 32.97 9.06 1.34
CA GLY A 278 33.30 10.12 0.38
C GLY A 278 32.71 11.49 0.72
N PRO A 279 33.14 12.55 0.00
CA PRO A 279 32.62 13.90 0.20
C PRO A 279 31.11 13.97 -0.10
N PRO A 280 30.39 14.95 0.48
CA PRO A 280 28.98 15.18 0.17
C PRO A 280 28.77 15.40 -1.34
N VAL A 281 27.61 14.97 -1.83
CA VAL A 281 27.26 15.10 -3.26
C VAL A 281 26.76 16.51 -3.45
N THR A 282 27.51 17.31 -4.21
CA THR A 282 27.19 18.73 -4.46
C THR A 282 26.07 18.91 -5.47
N THR A 283 26.01 18.05 -6.50
CA THR A 283 25.02 18.10 -7.58
C THR A 283 24.29 16.75 -7.74
N PRO A 284 23.36 16.42 -6.83
CA PRO A 284 22.63 15.15 -6.92
C PRO A 284 21.64 15.17 -8.09
N THR A 285 21.48 14.03 -8.75
CA THR A 285 20.55 13.83 -9.87
C THR A 285 19.39 12.91 -9.51
N HIS A 286 19.58 12.08 -8.49
CA HIS A 286 18.64 11.08 -8.02
C HIS A 286 18.28 11.31 -6.55
N ALA A 287 17.01 11.09 -6.21
CA ALA A 287 16.54 10.98 -4.83
C ALA A 287 15.97 9.58 -4.63
N ILE A 288 16.56 8.85 -3.68
CA ILE A 288 16.22 7.47 -3.38
C ILE A 288 15.49 7.40 -2.05
N PHE A 289 14.27 6.89 -2.06
CA PHE A 289 13.46 6.62 -0.87
C PHE A 289 13.65 5.16 -0.46
N TYR A 290 14.44 4.92 0.58
CA TYR A 290 14.82 3.56 0.97
C TYR A 290 14.06 3.05 2.21
N SER A 291 13.40 3.91 2.97
CA SER A 291 12.51 3.50 4.06
C SER A 291 11.27 4.40 4.13
N ILE A 292 10.10 3.78 4.29
CA ILE A 292 8.82 4.44 4.59
C ILE A 292 8.13 3.62 5.67
N SER A 293 8.00 4.20 6.87
CA SER A 293 7.57 3.49 8.07
C SER A 293 6.36 4.17 8.71
N ASN A 294 5.26 3.43 8.84
CA ASN A 294 4.11 3.85 9.65
C ASN A 294 4.37 3.50 11.12
N THR A 295 4.10 4.43 12.03
CA THR A 295 4.41 4.21 13.47
C THR A 295 3.33 3.44 14.22
N HIS A 296 2.10 3.45 13.71
CA HIS A 296 0.93 2.86 14.37
C HIS A 296 0.01 2.10 13.40
N LEU A 297 -0.49 0.93 13.81
CA LEU A 297 -1.39 0.11 12.98
C LEU A 297 -2.75 0.80 12.77
N GLY A 298 -3.24 1.53 13.78
CA GLY A 298 -4.46 2.33 13.71
C GLY A 298 -4.44 3.47 12.69
N LEU A 299 -3.31 3.74 12.02
CA LEU A 299 -3.23 4.72 10.92
C LEU A 299 -3.53 4.11 9.54
N ARG A 300 -3.79 2.80 9.48
CA ARG A 300 -4.07 2.09 8.23
C ARG A 300 -5.26 2.73 7.50
N GLY A 301 -5.15 2.85 6.18
CA GLY A 301 -6.23 3.37 5.32
C GLY A 301 -6.33 4.90 5.27
N LEU A 302 -5.51 5.65 6.00
CA LEU A 302 -5.48 7.12 5.94
C LEU A 302 -4.59 7.69 4.83
N ASN A 303 -3.89 6.84 4.09
CA ASN A 303 -2.96 7.22 3.00
C ASN A 303 -1.89 8.27 3.38
N LEU A 304 -1.57 8.41 4.67
CA LEU A 304 -0.58 9.37 5.17
C LEU A 304 0.80 9.15 4.55
N ALA A 305 1.22 7.89 4.39
CA ALA A 305 2.49 7.55 3.76
C ALA A 305 2.59 8.03 2.30
N SER A 306 1.48 7.96 1.55
CA SER A 306 1.40 8.48 0.19
C SER A 306 1.55 10.00 0.18
N HIS A 307 0.87 10.69 1.10
CA HIS A 307 0.98 12.14 1.21
C HIS A 307 2.40 12.58 1.61
N LEU A 308 3.02 11.92 2.59
CA LEU A 308 4.39 12.18 3.00
C LEU A 308 5.37 12.03 1.83
N LEU A 309 5.19 10.99 1.01
CA LEU A 309 6.04 10.75 -0.15
C LEU A 309 6.00 11.92 -1.14
N PHE A 310 4.81 12.40 -1.51
CA PHE A 310 4.66 13.53 -2.44
C PHE A 310 5.15 14.86 -1.87
N LEU A 311 4.90 15.11 -0.58
CA LEU A 311 5.48 16.27 0.10
C LEU A 311 7.01 16.19 0.12
N THR A 312 7.57 15.01 0.31
CA THR A 312 9.01 14.78 0.27
C THR A 312 9.57 15.00 -1.14
N ILE A 313 8.95 14.44 -2.18
CA ILE A 313 9.33 14.69 -3.58
C ILE A 313 9.34 16.20 -3.87
N THR A 314 8.29 16.91 -3.46
CA THR A 314 8.18 18.36 -3.65
C THR A 314 9.27 19.12 -2.88
N ARG A 315 9.54 18.73 -1.63
CA ARG A 315 10.59 19.33 -0.79
C ARG A 315 11.98 19.11 -1.39
N VAL A 316 12.28 17.89 -1.81
CA VAL A 316 13.56 17.51 -2.39
C VAL A 316 13.78 18.21 -3.74
N ALA A 317 12.76 18.24 -4.61
CA ALA A 317 12.82 18.96 -5.89
C ALA A 317 13.12 20.47 -5.72
N ARG A 318 12.55 21.09 -4.68
CA ARG A 318 12.85 22.51 -4.34
C ARG A 318 14.24 22.69 -3.76
N THR A 319 14.71 21.74 -2.95
CA THR A 319 16.01 21.83 -2.27
C THR A 319 17.16 21.54 -3.23
N TYR A 320 16.96 20.62 -4.17
CA TYR A 320 17.97 20.18 -5.13
C TYR A 320 17.39 20.22 -6.56
N PRO A 321 17.45 21.37 -7.25
CA PRO A 321 16.91 21.52 -8.61
C PRO A 321 17.55 20.60 -9.66
N SER A 322 18.76 20.08 -9.40
CA SER A 322 19.44 19.11 -10.25
C SER A 322 18.82 17.71 -10.23
N VAL A 323 18.01 17.39 -9.21
CA VAL A 323 17.35 16.10 -9.07
C VAL A 323 16.18 16.01 -10.04
N HIS A 324 16.27 15.05 -10.97
CA HIS A 324 15.24 14.78 -11.97
C HIS A 324 14.69 13.35 -11.87
N THR A 325 15.36 12.46 -11.13
CA THR A 325 14.91 11.08 -10.92
C THR A 325 14.52 10.88 -9.46
N PHE A 326 13.25 10.55 -9.23
CA PHE A 326 12.71 10.16 -7.92
C PHE A 326 12.41 8.67 -7.97
N ALA A 327 13.08 7.88 -7.15
CA ALA A 327 12.89 6.45 -7.12
C ALA A 327 12.96 5.90 -5.70
N THR A 328 12.47 4.69 -5.49
CA THR A 328 12.60 3.99 -4.22
C THR A 328 13.68 2.92 -4.31
N LEU A 329 14.11 2.38 -3.19
CA LEU A 329 14.74 1.06 -3.12
C LEU A 329 13.92 0.25 -2.12
N SER A 330 12.95 -0.52 -2.62
CA SER A 330 11.89 -1.13 -1.81
C SER A 330 12.07 -2.64 -1.68
N PRO A 331 11.77 -3.24 -0.51
CA PRO A 331 11.74 -4.69 -0.34
C PRO A 331 10.53 -5.33 -1.02
N VAL A 332 10.54 -6.67 -1.15
CA VAL A 332 9.43 -7.47 -1.69
C VAL A 332 8.98 -8.50 -0.63
N PRO A 333 8.38 -8.07 0.49
CA PRO A 333 8.25 -8.87 1.72
C PRO A 333 7.52 -10.20 1.58
N SER A 334 6.60 -10.31 0.61
CA SER A 334 5.74 -11.48 0.46
C SER A 334 6.24 -12.47 -0.60
N PHE A 335 7.36 -12.19 -1.28
CA PHE A 335 7.82 -12.96 -2.44
C PHE A 335 8.27 -14.37 -2.10
N ARG A 336 9.08 -14.57 -1.05
CA ARG A 336 9.58 -15.91 -0.66
C ARG A 336 8.44 -16.85 -0.28
N SER A 337 7.46 -16.34 0.46
CA SER A 337 6.25 -17.08 0.83
C SER A 337 5.44 -17.47 -0.40
N TRP A 338 5.20 -16.51 -1.30
CA TRP A 338 4.52 -16.78 -2.58
C TRP A 338 5.28 -17.82 -3.41
N PHE A 339 6.60 -17.68 -3.57
CA PHE A 339 7.44 -18.62 -4.30
C PHE A 339 7.34 -20.04 -3.72
N SER A 340 7.39 -20.17 -2.39
CA SER A 340 7.23 -21.46 -1.70
C SER A 340 5.86 -22.09 -1.94
N HIS A 341 4.80 -21.28 -1.90
CA HIS A 341 3.45 -21.72 -2.27
C HIS A 341 3.38 -22.20 -3.72
N GLN A 342 3.98 -21.47 -4.66
CA GLN A 342 3.99 -21.86 -6.08
C GLN A 342 4.75 -23.17 -6.33
N VAL A 343 5.84 -23.45 -5.60
CA VAL A 343 6.56 -24.74 -5.69
C VAL A 343 5.70 -25.90 -5.18
N THR A 344 4.99 -25.71 -4.06
CA THR A 344 4.20 -26.77 -3.40
C THR A 344 2.85 -27.03 -4.08
N ALA A 345 2.19 -25.98 -4.57
CA ALA A 345 0.90 -26.05 -5.26
C ALA A 345 0.98 -26.70 -6.66
N ASN A 346 2.19 -27.05 -7.14
CA ASN A 346 2.43 -27.59 -8.47
C ASN A 346 2.75 -29.11 -8.45
N PRO A 347 1.82 -30.01 -8.09
CA PRO A 347 1.98 -31.44 -8.33
C PRO A 347 1.35 -31.81 -9.70
N ILE A 348 2.15 -31.83 -10.76
CA ILE A 348 2.12 -32.80 -11.88
C ILE A 348 0.81 -32.94 -12.74
N LYS A 349 -0.35 -32.37 -12.38
CA LYS A 349 -1.64 -32.57 -13.10
C LYS A 349 -2.21 -31.37 -13.87
N LYS A 350 -1.52 -30.22 -13.94
CA LYS A 350 -1.93 -29.07 -14.79
C LYS A 350 -0.80 -28.66 -15.73
N GLN A 351 -0.52 -29.51 -16.73
CA GLN A 351 0.51 -29.30 -17.76
C GLN A 351 0.34 -28.00 -18.59
N SER A 352 -0.79 -27.29 -18.48
CA SER A 352 -1.08 -26.06 -19.20
C SER A 352 -0.72 -24.75 -18.46
N HIS A 353 -0.27 -24.80 -17.19
CA HIS A 353 0.03 -23.59 -16.40
C HIS A 353 1.42 -23.62 -15.73
N GLN A 354 2.41 -24.29 -16.31
CA GLN A 354 3.79 -24.03 -15.91
C GLN A 354 4.09 -22.56 -16.24
N LEU A 355 4.09 -21.71 -15.23
CA LEU A 355 4.83 -20.45 -15.27
C LEU A 355 6.20 -20.78 -15.90
N LEU A 356 6.63 -20.01 -16.89
CA LEU A 356 7.93 -20.18 -17.56
C LEU A 356 9.05 -19.76 -16.60
N TRP A 357 9.33 -20.58 -15.59
CA TRP A 357 10.34 -20.28 -14.57
C TRP A 357 11.73 -20.26 -15.20
N PHE A 358 11.97 -21.26 -16.03
CA PHE A 358 13.25 -21.52 -16.69
C PHE A 358 13.08 -21.33 -18.18
N THR A 359 14.05 -20.66 -18.80
CA THR A 359 14.21 -20.66 -20.26
C THR A 359 14.81 -21.99 -20.71
N PRO A 360 14.80 -22.30 -22.03
CA PRO A 360 15.53 -23.44 -22.58
C PRO A 360 17.00 -23.46 -22.15
N GLU A 361 17.66 -22.31 -22.13
CA GLU A 361 19.07 -22.17 -21.71
C GLU A 361 19.25 -22.51 -20.23
N ASN A 362 18.33 -22.08 -19.37
CA ASN A 362 18.37 -22.43 -17.95
C ASN A 362 18.21 -23.94 -17.72
N PHE A 363 17.35 -24.60 -18.50
CA PHE A 363 17.20 -26.05 -18.43
C PHE A 363 18.45 -26.78 -18.91
N GLN A 364 19.10 -26.28 -19.95
CA GLN A 364 20.37 -26.84 -20.42
C GLN A 364 21.44 -26.76 -19.32
N VAL A 365 21.61 -25.59 -18.68
CA VAL A 365 22.54 -25.40 -17.56
C VAL A 365 22.20 -26.32 -16.37
N LEU A 366 20.92 -26.44 -16.02
CA LEU A 366 20.46 -27.33 -14.94
C LEU A 366 20.82 -28.79 -15.20
N GLN A 367 20.66 -29.25 -16.43
CA GLN A 367 20.93 -30.63 -16.81
C GLN A 367 22.43 -30.92 -16.92
N GLU A 368 23.18 -30.07 -17.62
CA GLU A 368 24.61 -30.30 -17.91
C GLU A 368 25.51 -30.04 -16.70
N VAL A 369 25.24 -28.99 -15.90
CA VAL A 369 26.11 -28.59 -14.79
C VAL A 369 25.67 -29.21 -13.46
N PHE A 370 24.36 -29.23 -13.21
CA PHE A 370 23.81 -29.64 -11.90
C PHE A 370 23.16 -31.04 -11.92
N GLY A 371 23.01 -31.67 -13.09
CA GLY A 371 22.38 -32.99 -13.22
C GLY A 371 20.90 -33.01 -12.84
N VAL A 372 20.20 -31.86 -12.92
CA VAL A 372 18.82 -31.69 -12.47
C VAL A 372 17.86 -31.76 -13.64
N ASN A 373 16.85 -32.63 -13.56
CA ASN A 373 15.81 -32.72 -14.57
C ASN A 373 14.76 -31.59 -14.45
N ALA A 374 14.06 -31.30 -15.55
CA ALA A 374 13.06 -30.23 -15.59
C ALA A 374 11.90 -30.41 -14.57
N LEU A 375 11.52 -31.66 -14.26
CA LEU A 375 10.42 -31.97 -13.33
C LEU A 375 10.77 -31.65 -11.85
N SER A 376 12.05 -31.72 -11.49
CA SER A 376 12.53 -31.44 -10.12
C SER A 376 13.17 -30.06 -9.98
N ALA A 377 13.42 -29.35 -11.09
CA ALA A 377 14.10 -28.05 -11.14
C ALA A 377 13.56 -27.03 -10.12
N SER A 378 12.24 -26.82 -10.07
CA SER A 378 11.61 -25.88 -9.13
C SER A 378 11.83 -26.24 -7.66
N LYS A 379 11.71 -27.53 -7.32
CA LYS A 379 11.92 -28.03 -5.95
C LYS A 379 13.39 -27.96 -5.56
N TRP A 380 14.29 -28.30 -6.49
CA TRP A 380 15.72 -28.22 -6.31
C TRP A 380 16.17 -26.78 -6.09
N LEU A 381 15.74 -25.84 -6.93
CA LEU A 381 16.10 -24.42 -6.83
C LEU A 381 15.68 -23.88 -5.45
N ARG A 382 14.43 -24.13 -5.03
CA ARG A 382 13.95 -23.76 -3.70
C ARG A 382 14.84 -24.33 -2.59
N LYS A 383 15.17 -25.63 -2.65
CA LYS A 383 16.03 -26.26 -1.64
C LYS A 383 17.42 -25.62 -1.57
N GLN A 384 18.03 -25.27 -2.72
CA GLN A 384 19.34 -24.60 -2.73
C GLN A 384 19.27 -23.18 -2.18
N LEU A 385 18.23 -22.43 -2.53
CA LEU A 385 18.00 -21.09 -2.01
C LEU A 385 17.73 -21.11 -0.51
N ASP A 386 16.80 -21.95 -0.04
CA ASP A 386 16.44 -22.05 1.39
C ASP A 386 17.63 -22.46 2.27
N ALA A 387 18.55 -23.29 1.76
CA ALA A 387 19.77 -23.65 2.48
C ALA A 387 20.77 -22.48 2.60
N ASN A 388 20.72 -21.52 1.68
CA ASN A 388 21.63 -20.36 1.60
C ASN A 388 23.14 -20.70 1.68
N GLU A 389 23.53 -21.90 1.26
CA GLU A 389 24.91 -22.40 1.30
C GLU A 389 25.51 -22.61 -0.09
N TRP A 390 24.77 -22.22 -1.14
CA TRP A 390 25.17 -22.40 -2.53
C TRP A 390 26.48 -21.67 -2.87
N HIS A 391 26.80 -20.58 -2.17
CA HIS A 391 28.07 -19.86 -2.30
C HIS A 391 29.31 -20.72 -1.97
N LYS A 392 29.14 -21.75 -1.13
CA LYS A 392 30.23 -22.65 -0.71
C LYS A 392 30.39 -23.88 -1.62
N LYS A 393 29.49 -24.06 -2.58
CA LYS A 393 29.43 -25.23 -3.46
C LYS A 393 30.23 -24.99 -4.75
N PRO A 394 30.67 -26.07 -5.44
CA PRO A 394 31.21 -25.92 -6.80
C PRO A 394 30.17 -25.28 -7.71
N HIS A 395 30.62 -24.53 -8.72
CA HIS A 395 29.76 -23.80 -9.67
C HIS A 395 28.88 -22.70 -9.05
N ALA A 396 29.24 -22.15 -7.87
CA ALA A 396 28.49 -21.08 -7.22
C ALA A 396 28.20 -19.88 -8.14
N ALA A 397 29.13 -19.48 -9.00
CA ALA A 397 28.94 -18.39 -9.96
C ALA A 397 27.86 -18.71 -11.02
N ILE A 398 27.85 -19.94 -11.54
CA ILE A 398 26.85 -20.39 -12.51
C ILE A 398 25.48 -20.48 -11.83
N PHE A 399 25.42 -21.03 -10.61
CA PHE A 399 24.20 -21.05 -9.82
C PHE A 399 23.66 -19.64 -9.57
N LYS A 400 24.55 -18.68 -9.26
CA LYS A 400 24.18 -17.29 -9.01
C LYS A 400 23.50 -16.65 -10.22
N GLU A 401 24.06 -16.78 -11.41
CA GLU A 401 23.45 -16.22 -12.62
C GLU A 401 22.13 -16.93 -12.98
N LEU A 402 22.06 -18.26 -12.82
CA LEU A 402 20.81 -19.00 -12.97
C LEU A 402 19.74 -18.52 -11.99
N ALA A 403 20.09 -18.37 -10.71
CA ALA A 403 19.19 -17.91 -9.67
C ALA A 403 18.73 -16.47 -9.94
N LYS A 404 19.64 -15.58 -10.33
CA LYS A 404 19.33 -14.19 -10.71
C LYS A 404 18.34 -14.13 -11.87
N ASP A 405 18.59 -14.85 -12.96
CA ASP A 405 17.68 -14.86 -14.12
C ASP A 405 16.28 -15.38 -13.75
N VAL A 406 16.21 -16.52 -13.07
CA VAL A 406 14.93 -17.14 -12.67
C VAL A 406 14.19 -16.26 -11.65
N LEU A 407 14.87 -15.79 -10.60
CA LEU A 407 14.23 -15.04 -9.52
C LEU A 407 13.78 -13.65 -9.98
N THR A 408 14.55 -12.95 -10.81
CA THR A 408 14.13 -11.64 -11.36
C THR A 408 12.92 -11.80 -12.27
N ARG A 409 12.89 -12.82 -13.15
CA ARG A 409 11.71 -13.13 -13.98
C ARG A 409 10.47 -13.46 -13.15
N LEU A 410 10.63 -14.30 -12.13
CA LEU A 410 9.53 -14.68 -11.24
C LEU A 410 9.02 -13.49 -10.44
N CYS A 411 9.93 -12.70 -9.86
CA CYS A 411 9.58 -11.51 -9.10
C CYS A 411 8.88 -10.49 -9.98
N LEU A 412 9.34 -10.26 -11.21
CA LEU A 412 8.67 -9.36 -12.15
C LEU A 412 7.26 -9.83 -12.49
N ASN A 413 7.07 -11.13 -12.76
CA ASN A 413 5.73 -11.67 -12.97
C ASN A 413 4.83 -11.52 -11.73
N TYR A 414 5.39 -11.75 -10.54
CA TYR A 414 4.71 -11.60 -9.26
C TYR A 414 4.18 -10.17 -9.07
N ILE A 415 5.02 -9.16 -9.24
CA ILE A 415 4.61 -7.75 -9.03
C ILE A 415 3.79 -7.15 -10.17
N LEU A 416 3.80 -7.74 -11.37
CA LEU A 416 3.02 -7.25 -12.50
C LEU A 416 1.66 -7.94 -12.65
N PHE A 417 1.56 -9.24 -12.35
CA PHE A 417 0.41 -10.05 -12.75
C PHE A 417 -0.28 -10.83 -11.62
N GLU A 418 0.38 -11.11 -10.49
CA GLU A 418 -0.29 -11.84 -9.41
C GLU A 418 -1.27 -10.91 -8.67
N ARG A 419 -2.50 -11.39 -8.48
CA ARG A 419 -3.61 -10.61 -7.92
C ARG A 419 -4.27 -11.33 -6.76
N GLU A 420 -4.77 -10.56 -5.81
CA GLU A 420 -5.69 -11.02 -4.78
C GLU A 420 -6.98 -10.17 -4.78
N ALA A 421 -8.06 -10.76 -4.29
CA ALA A 421 -9.32 -10.05 -4.11
C ALA A 421 -9.20 -9.04 -2.96
N CYS A 422 -9.66 -7.82 -3.18
CA CYS A 422 -9.81 -6.85 -2.09
C CYS A 422 -10.87 -7.35 -1.09
N PRO A 423 -10.52 -7.50 0.22
CA PRO A 423 -11.45 -8.03 1.22
C PRO A 423 -12.62 -7.09 1.58
N VAL A 424 -12.57 -5.82 1.19
CA VAL A 424 -13.55 -4.79 1.56
C VAL A 424 -13.75 -3.85 0.38
N GLY A 425 -15.01 -3.57 0.05
CA GLY A 425 -15.44 -2.80 -1.11
C GLY A 425 -14.88 -1.39 -1.15
N GLU A 426 -14.30 -1.04 -2.29
CA GLU A 426 -14.17 0.33 -2.79
C GLU A 426 -14.36 0.24 -4.31
N GLY A 427 -15.61 0.24 -4.78
CA GLY A 427 -15.98 0.26 -6.20
C GLY A 427 -17.28 -0.47 -6.49
N ASP A 428 -18.23 0.21 -7.15
CA ASP A 428 -19.50 -0.37 -7.63
C ASP A 428 -19.31 -1.36 -8.81
N ASP A 429 -18.10 -1.46 -9.37
CA ASP A 429 -17.78 -2.24 -10.57
C ASP A 429 -17.01 -3.55 -10.24
N GLY A 430 -17.64 -4.47 -9.50
CA GLY A 430 -17.12 -5.83 -9.30
C GLY A 430 -15.92 -5.98 -8.34
N PRO A 431 -15.31 -7.18 -8.22
CA PRO A 431 -14.23 -7.41 -7.26
C PRO A 431 -12.96 -6.69 -7.70
N ASN A 432 -12.66 -5.57 -7.04
CA ASN A 432 -11.38 -4.89 -7.26
C ASN A 432 -10.22 -5.83 -6.90
N LEU A 433 -9.40 -6.13 -7.89
CA LEU A 433 -8.17 -6.90 -7.73
C LEU A 433 -7.04 -5.94 -7.36
N ARG A 434 -6.13 -6.38 -6.50
CA ARG A 434 -4.91 -5.65 -6.18
C ARG A 434 -3.69 -6.55 -6.30
N ILE A 435 -2.52 -5.95 -6.45
CA ILE A 435 -1.25 -6.68 -6.37
C ILE A 435 -1.12 -7.32 -4.99
N VAL A 436 -0.69 -8.58 -4.97
CA VAL A 436 -0.51 -9.38 -3.75
C VAL A 436 0.56 -8.78 -2.84
N ASP A 437 1.65 -8.28 -3.41
CA ASP A 437 2.71 -7.66 -2.62
C ASP A 437 2.25 -6.29 -2.08
N PRO A 438 2.26 -6.08 -0.74
CA PRO A 438 1.75 -4.85 -0.14
C PRO A 438 2.59 -3.61 -0.49
N VAL A 439 3.90 -3.77 -0.69
CA VAL A 439 4.82 -2.66 -1.00
C VAL A 439 4.68 -2.26 -2.47
N ALA A 440 4.61 -3.25 -3.38
CA ALA A 440 4.28 -3.00 -4.77
C ALA A 440 2.91 -2.33 -4.90
N ASN A 441 1.88 -2.85 -4.23
CA ASN A 441 0.56 -2.24 -4.23
C ASN A 441 0.59 -0.77 -3.77
N PHE A 442 1.32 -0.46 -2.70
CA PHE A 442 1.49 0.91 -2.22
C PHE A 442 2.12 1.84 -3.28
N HIS A 443 3.25 1.44 -3.88
CA HIS A 443 3.94 2.30 -4.85
C HIS A 443 3.16 2.46 -6.15
N LEU A 444 2.56 1.39 -6.66
CA LEU A 444 1.78 1.40 -7.89
C LEU A 444 0.46 2.17 -7.73
N GLN A 445 -0.21 2.06 -6.58
CA GLN A 445 -1.37 2.90 -6.26
C GLN A 445 -1.02 4.39 -6.21
N ASN A 446 0.21 4.71 -5.82
CA ASN A 446 0.76 6.06 -5.84
C ASN A 446 1.30 6.48 -7.22
N GLY A 447 1.12 5.68 -8.28
CA GLY A 447 1.54 6.04 -9.64
C GLY A 447 3.03 5.89 -9.93
N ALA A 448 3.73 5.03 -9.18
CA ALA A 448 5.07 4.64 -9.59
C ALA A 448 5.02 3.66 -10.77
N GLN A 449 6.10 3.66 -11.56
CA GLN A 449 6.40 2.58 -12.49
C GLN A 449 7.46 1.64 -11.89
N VAL A 450 7.43 0.37 -12.28
CA VAL A 450 8.50 -0.58 -11.96
C VAL A 450 9.73 -0.21 -12.80
N GLU A 451 10.79 0.26 -12.17
CA GLU A 451 11.96 0.79 -12.87
C GLU A 451 13.07 -0.26 -13.05
N ARG A 452 13.41 -0.98 -11.98
CA ARG A 452 14.49 -1.95 -12.00
C ARG A 452 14.32 -2.99 -10.91
N LEU A 453 14.65 -4.24 -11.23
CA LEU A 453 14.83 -5.32 -10.26
C LEU A 453 16.30 -5.42 -9.88
N ASN A 454 16.58 -5.49 -8.59
CA ASN A 454 17.93 -5.57 -8.06
C ASN A 454 18.11 -6.91 -7.35
N PHE A 455 18.97 -7.76 -7.91
CA PHE A 455 19.43 -9.00 -7.27
C PHE A 455 20.65 -8.71 -6.39
N ASP A 456 20.83 -9.46 -5.29
CA ASP A 456 21.80 -9.17 -4.22
C ASP A 456 21.71 -7.73 -3.68
N ALA A 457 20.48 -7.24 -3.55
CA ALA A 457 20.23 -5.89 -3.10
C ALA A 457 20.19 -5.76 -1.57
N ASP A 458 19.64 -6.76 -0.87
CA ASP A 458 19.58 -6.83 0.60
C ASP A 458 20.00 -8.21 1.09
N LEU A 459 21.26 -8.34 1.50
CA LEU A 459 21.82 -9.61 1.98
C LEU A 459 21.62 -9.83 3.49
N SER A 460 20.83 -8.95 4.15
CA SER A 460 20.45 -9.19 5.54
C SER A 460 19.57 -10.44 5.65
N SER A 461 19.48 -11.00 6.87
CA SER A 461 18.58 -12.13 7.13
C SER A 461 17.13 -11.80 6.75
N ALA A 462 16.69 -10.56 7.03
CA ALA A 462 15.36 -10.08 6.67
C ALA A 462 15.18 -9.97 5.15
N GLY A 463 16.16 -9.43 4.42
CA GLY A 463 16.14 -9.36 2.96
C GLY A 463 16.03 -10.75 2.31
N PHE A 464 16.74 -11.73 2.86
CA PHE A 464 16.67 -13.11 2.42
C PHE A 464 15.32 -13.76 2.74
N ASP A 465 14.80 -13.55 3.96
CA ASP A 465 13.51 -14.08 4.41
C ASP A 465 12.32 -13.50 3.64
N ASN A 466 12.43 -12.24 3.21
CA ASN A 466 11.43 -11.55 2.41
C ASN A 466 11.44 -12.01 0.95
N ALA A 467 12.60 -11.98 0.29
CA ALA A 467 12.68 -12.07 -1.16
C ALA A 467 13.99 -12.65 -1.72
N TYR A 468 14.73 -13.46 -0.94
CA TYR A 468 16.05 -13.97 -1.34
C TYR A 468 17.03 -12.83 -1.73
N GLY A 469 16.93 -11.69 -1.05
CA GLY A 469 17.76 -10.51 -1.30
C GLY A 469 17.40 -9.68 -2.52
N LEU A 470 16.24 -9.92 -3.14
CA LEU A 470 15.69 -9.04 -4.17
C LEU A 470 15.12 -7.75 -3.57
N MET A 471 15.38 -6.63 -4.25
CA MET A 471 14.69 -5.35 -4.04
C MET A 471 14.28 -4.74 -5.38
N ILE A 472 13.39 -3.76 -5.34
CA ILE A 472 12.84 -3.12 -6.53
C ILE A 472 12.99 -1.61 -6.44
N ASN A 473 13.43 -1.00 -7.53
CA ASN A 473 13.29 0.44 -7.70
C ASN A 473 11.91 0.75 -8.31
N TYR A 474 11.09 1.52 -7.60
CA TYR A 474 9.87 2.12 -8.14
C TYR A 474 10.13 3.59 -8.45
N LYS A 475 9.93 4.01 -9.71
CA LYS A 475 10.20 5.38 -10.15
C LYS A 475 8.92 6.21 -10.21
N TYR A 476 9.01 7.43 -9.67
CA TYR A 476 7.96 8.43 -9.70
C TYR A 476 8.25 9.46 -10.80
N SER A 477 7.54 9.34 -11.92
CA SER A 477 7.59 10.33 -13.00
C SER A 477 6.50 11.37 -12.76
N ILE A 478 6.89 12.59 -12.39
CA ILE A 478 5.97 13.71 -12.09
C ILE A 478 4.99 13.97 -13.24
N LYS A 479 5.43 13.77 -14.50
CA LYS A 479 4.60 14.00 -15.69
C LYS A 479 3.50 12.96 -15.90
N SER A 480 3.63 11.77 -15.32
CA SER A 480 2.75 10.63 -15.60
C SER A 480 2.13 10.00 -14.36
N VAL A 481 2.48 10.47 -13.16
CA VAL A 481 2.08 9.86 -11.89
C VAL A 481 0.57 9.72 -11.75
N ASP A 482 -0.20 10.76 -12.09
CA ASP A 482 -1.67 10.74 -12.02
C ASP A 482 -2.26 9.69 -12.97
N VAL A 483 -1.77 9.67 -14.22
CA VAL A 483 -2.21 8.73 -15.25
C VAL A 483 -1.95 7.28 -14.82
N THR A 484 -0.76 7.01 -14.28
CA THR A 484 -0.38 5.67 -13.80
C THR A 484 -1.15 5.28 -12.53
N SER A 485 -1.35 6.19 -11.59
CA SER A 485 -2.13 5.95 -10.37
C SER A 485 -3.58 5.61 -10.71
N MET A 486 -4.21 6.39 -11.59
CA MET A 486 -5.58 6.15 -12.04
C MET A 486 -5.71 4.84 -12.81
N SER A 487 -4.74 4.52 -13.68
CA SER A 487 -4.72 3.26 -14.44
C SER A 487 -4.61 2.04 -13.51
N TYR A 488 -3.81 2.13 -12.45
CA TYR A 488 -3.70 1.09 -11.45
C TYR A 488 -5.00 0.94 -10.65
N LYS A 489 -5.50 2.04 -10.06
CA LYS A 489 -6.70 2.04 -9.20
C LYS A 489 -7.96 1.55 -9.93
N ARG A 490 -8.14 1.91 -11.21
CA ARG A 490 -9.34 1.53 -11.98
C ARG A 490 -9.21 0.16 -12.63
N ASN A 491 -8.05 -0.16 -13.20
CA ASN A 491 -7.90 -1.28 -14.13
C ASN A 491 -6.83 -2.28 -13.71
N SER A 492 -6.26 -2.16 -12.50
CA SER A 492 -5.12 -2.97 -12.04
C SER A 492 -3.96 -2.99 -13.03
N THR A 493 -3.79 -1.91 -13.80
CA THR A 493 -2.78 -1.79 -14.85
C THR A 493 -1.49 -1.24 -14.25
N VAL A 494 -0.37 -1.91 -14.52
CA VAL A 494 0.93 -1.59 -13.92
C VAL A 494 1.86 -1.02 -14.99
N ALA A 495 2.53 0.10 -14.72
CA ALA A 495 3.56 0.63 -15.61
C ALA A 495 4.93 0.04 -15.31
N LEU A 496 5.71 -0.27 -16.34
CA LEU A 496 7.09 -0.75 -16.22
C LEU A 496 8.03 -0.01 -17.18
N SER A 497 9.31 -0.01 -16.84
CA SER A 497 10.37 0.61 -17.63
C SER A 497 10.83 -0.29 -18.81
N PRO A 498 11.34 0.31 -19.90
CA PRO A 498 11.85 -0.45 -21.05
C PRO A 498 12.99 -1.44 -20.76
N PRO A 499 13.93 -1.19 -19.82
CA PRO A 499 14.96 -2.16 -19.46
C PRO A 499 14.45 -3.49 -18.92
N LEU A 500 13.21 -3.57 -18.46
CA LEU A 500 12.61 -4.80 -17.93
C LEU A 500 11.97 -5.66 -19.03
N LEU A 501 11.81 -5.15 -20.25
CA LEU A 501 11.21 -5.89 -21.37
C LEU A 501 11.89 -7.22 -21.68
N PRO A 502 13.24 -7.33 -21.74
CA PRO A 502 13.91 -8.58 -22.08
C PRO A 502 13.63 -9.71 -21.07
N ILE A 503 13.25 -9.36 -19.84
CA ILE A 503 12.92 -10.34 -18.78
C ILE A 503 11.55 -11.01 -19.06
N LEU A 504 10.60 -10.26 -19.63
CA LEU A 504 9.23 -10.72 -19.90
C LEU A 504 9.03 -11.20 -21.34
N TRP A 505 9.79 -10.61 -22.26
CA TRP A 505 9.68 -10.82 -23.69
C TRP A 505 11.07 -11.14 -24.26
N PRO A 506 11.46 -12.43 -24.31
CA PRO A 506 12.83 -12.84 -24.63
C PRO A 506 13.20 -12.63 -26.10
N SER A 507 12.22 -12.57 -27.01
CA SER A 507 12.46 -12.36 -28.44
C SER A 507 12.62 -10.88 -28.78
N ARG A 508 13.58 -10.50 -29.62
CA ARG A 508 13.65 -9.10 -30.11
C ARG A 508 12.37 -8.70 -30.83
N HIS A 509 11.92 -7.47 -30.61
CA HIS A 509 10.74 -6.91 -31.26
C HIS A 509 11.00 -5.45 -31.66
N PRO A 510 10.77 -5.04 -32.92
CA PRO A 510 11.12 -3.70 -33.40
C PRO A 510 10.56 -2.56 -32.54
N ILE A 511 9.29 -2.65 -32.13
CA ILE A 511 8.66 -1.66 -31.24
C ILE A 511 9.40 -1.54 -29.90
N PHE A 512 9.82 -2.67 -29.31
CA PHE A 512 10.53 -2.66 -28.03
C PHE A 512 11.95 -2.13 -28.18
N ASP A 513 12.64 -2.49 -29.26
CA ASP A 513 13.98 -1.99 -29.57
C ASP A 513 13.96 -0.45 -29.75
N GLU A 514 12.94 0.09 -30.43
CA GLU A 514 12.77 1.54 -30.62
C GLU A 514 12.42 2.26 -29.32
N ILE A 515 11.54 1.68 -28.49
CA ILE A 515 11.21 2.24 -27.16
C ILE A 515 12.47 2.27 -26.28
N GLN A 516 13.30 1.23 -26.30
CA GLN A 516 14.56 1.19 -25.56
C GLN A 516 15.56 2.23 -26.07
N ALA A 517 15.70 2.38 -27.39
CA ALA A 517 16.55 3.39 -28.01
C ALA A 517 16.11 4.81 -27.63
N LEU A 518 14.80 5.09 -27.66
CA LEU A 518 14.24 6.37 -27.24
C LEU A 518 14.50 6.66 -25.76
N ALA A 519 14.34 5.66 -24.90
CA ALA A 519 14.63 5.80 -23.48
C ALA A 519 16.13 6.09 -23.23
N ALA A 520 17.03 5.40 -23.94
CA ALA A 520 18.48 5.61 -23.85
C ALA A 520 18.91 7.00 -24.35
N ALA A 521 18.20 7.54 -25.35
CA ALA A 521 18.44 8.88 -25.88
C ALA A 521 17.85 10.01 -25.02
N GLY A 522 17.23 9.70 -23.87
CA GLY A 522 16.54 10.70 -23.04
C GLY A 522 15.26 11.26 -23.67
N GLY A 523 14.64 10.49 -24.58
CA GLY A 523 13.41 10.84 -25.27
C GLY A 523 12.16 10.84 -24.36
N PRO A 524 10.95 10.91 -24.95
CA PRO A 524 9.71 10.88 -24.16
C PRO A 524 9.59 9.59 -23.36
N ASN A 525 9.08 9.69 -22.13
CA ASN A 525 8.85 8.52 -21.27
C ASN A 525 7.67 7.71 -21.81
N ILE A 526 7.96 6.70 -22.62
CA ILE A 526 6.97 5.77 -23.17
C ILE A 526 6.63 4.72 -22.11
N LEU A 527 5.37 4.72 -21.68
CA LEU A 527 4.89 3.76 -20.69
C LEU A 527 4.55 2.43 -21.38
N ILE A 528 5.20 1.37 -20.92
CA ILE A 528 4.77 0.00 -21.19
C ILE A 528 3.86 -0.40 -20.03
N LEU A 529 2.66 -0.85 -20.36
CA LEU A 529 1.62 -1.18 -19.38
C LEU A 529 1.41 -2.69 -19.35
N ALA A 530 1.28 -3.24 -18.15
CA ALA A 530 1.02 -4.65 -17.90
C ALA A 530 -0.38 -4.83 -17.30
N LYS A 531 -1.15 -5.75 -17.85
CA LYS A 531 -2.47 -6.13 -17.34
C LYS A 531 -2.71 -7.62 -17.44
N GLN A 532 -3.41 -8.15 -16.45
CA GLN A 532 -3.90 -9.52 -16.44
C GLN A 532 -5.33 -9.56 -16.97
N TYR A 533 -5.62 -10.52 -17.84
CA TYR A 533 -6.97 -10.81 -18.31
C TYR A 533 -7.38 -12.22 -17.90
N THR A 534 -8.52 -12.36 -17.21
CA THR A 534 -9.07 -13.66 -16.85
C THR A 534 -9.85 -14.28 -18.01
N LYS A 535 -10.04 -15.61 -17.98
CA LYS A 535 -10.82 -16.32 -19.01
C LYS A 535 -12.18 -15.65 -19.25
N GLY A 536 -12.51 -15.40 -20.51
CA GLY A 536 -13.74 -14.77 -20.97
C GLY A 536 -13.69 -13.25 -21.10
N GLN A 537 -12.71 -12.57 -20.51
CA GLN A 537 -12.57 -11.12 -20.63
C GLN A 537 -12.20 -10.70 -22.05
N VAL A 538 -12.80 -9.61 -22.50
CA VAL A 538 -12.53 -8.99 -23.80
C VAL A 538 -11.30 -8.10 -23.67
N ILE A 539 -10.32 -8.30 -24.55
CA ILE A 539 -9.13 -7.44 -24.66
C ILE A 539 -9.40 -6.35 -25.69
N MET A 540 -10.02 -6.71 -26.82
CA MET A 540 -10.39 -5.79 -27.88
C MET A 540 -11.76 -6.14 -28.43
N THR A 541 -12.56 -5.13 -28.80
CA THR A 541 -13.90 -5.28 -29.38
C THR A 541 -13.90 -4.81 -30.82
N ARG A 542 -14.51 -5.57 -31.74
CA ARG A 542 -14.69 -5.14 -33.13
C ARG A 542 -15.41 -3.79 -33.21
N GLY A 543 -14.93 -2.89 -34.07
CA GLY A 543 -15.52 -1.57 -34.30
C GLY A 543 -15.08 -0.49 -33.30
N GLN A 544 -14.36 -0.84 -32.22
CA GLN A 544 -13.80 0.17 -31.32
C GLN A 544 -12.63 0.92 -32.00
N ALA A 545 -12.37 2.15 -31.56
CA ALA A 545 -11.17 2.87 -31.96
C ALA A 545 -9.90 2.16 -31.45
N PRO A 546 -8.84 2.03 -32.28
CA PRO A 546 -7.60 1.38 -31.87
C PRO A 546 -6.89 2.22 -30.79
N HIS A 547 -6.69 1.64 -29.60
CA HIS A 547 -6.21 2.37 -28.43
C HIS A 547 -4.87 1.87 -27.88
N ALA A 548 -4.42 0.67 -28.26
CA ALA A 548 -3.11 0.14 -27.87
C ALA A 548 -2.63 -0.98 -28.82
N VAL A 549 -1.30 -1.18 -28.87
CA VAL A 549 -0.67 -2.40 -29.39
C VAL A 549 -0.46 -3.34 -28.22
N TYR A 550 -0.84 -4.61 -28.38
CA TYR A 550 -0.84 -5.62 -27.34
C TYR A 550 0.17 -6.73 -27.63
N PHE A 551 0.83 -7.22 -26.58
CA PHE A 551 1.87 -8.25 -26.62
C PHE A 551 1.52 -9.34 -25.61
N LEU A 552 1.22 -10.54 -26.10
CA LEU A 552 0.76 -11.66 -25.27
C LEU A 552 1.95 -12.40 -24.62
N CYS A 553 2.18 -12.15 -23.33
CA CYS A 553 3.32 -12.69 -22.57
C CYS A 553 3.01 -14.01 -21.85
N LYS A 554 1.73 -14.39 -21.75
CA LYS A 554 1.26 -15.68 -21.23
C LYS A 554 -0.17 -15.91 -21.66
N GLY A 555 -0.56 -17.17 -21.83
CA GLY A 555 -1.94 -17.57 -22.08
C GLY A 555 -2.25 -17.67 -23.58
N LYS A 556 -3.54 -17.75 -23.88
CA LYS A 556 -4.11 -17.90 -25.21
C LYS A 556 -5.30 -16.98 -25.38
N VAL A 557 -5.41 -16.35 -26.53
CA VAL A 557 -6.55 -15.48 -26.86
C VAL A 557 -7.26 -15.99 -28.11
N HIS A 558 -8.57 -15.84 -28.14
CA HIS A 558 -9.43 -16.16 -29.26
C HIS A 558 -9.72 -14.90 -30.05
N VAL A 559 -9.56 -14.97 -31.36
CA VAL A 559 -9.94 -13.92 -32.30
C VAL A 559 -11.22 -14.35 -32.99
N GLU A 560 -12.28 -13.56 -32.85
CA GLU A 560 -13.61 -13.81 -33.43
C GLU A 560 -13.60 -13.52 -34.96
N THR A 561 -12.88 -14.37 -35.70
CA THR A 561 -12.84 -14.43 -37.17
C THR A 561 -13.71 -15.58 -37.68
N ALA A 562 -13.99 -15.60 -38.99
CA ALA A 562 -14.60 -16.75 -39.67
C ALA A 562 -13.62 -17.28 -40.74
N PRO A 563 -12.93 -18.42 -40.52
CA PRO A 563 -12.98 -19.29 -39.35
C PRO A 563 -12.27 -18.69 -38.12
N PRO A 564 -12.62 -19.13 -36.90
CA PRO A 564 -12.01 -18.61 -35.67
C PRO A 564 -10.52 -18.92 -35.56
N CYS A 565 -9.74 -17.95 -35.09
CA CYS A 565 -8.30 -18.07 -34.90
C CYS A 565 -7.94 -18.02 -33.40
N THR A 566 -6.90 -18.74 -32.99
CA THR A 566 -6.33 -18.66 -31.64
C THR A 566 -4.91 -18.15 -31.73
N LEU A 567 -4.59 -17.16 -30.91
CA LEU A 567 -3.24 -16.62 -30.78
C LEU A 567 -2.61 -17.12 -29.47
N ASP A 568 -1.36 -17.56 -29.56
CA ASP A 568 -0.57 -18.09 -28.46
C ASP A 568 0.48 -17.07 -27.96
N LEU A 569 1.20 -17.41 -26.89
CA LEU A 569 2.35 -16.68 -26.38
C LEU A 569 3.25 -16.13 -27.50
N GLY A 570 3.67 -14.87 -27.40
CA GLY A 570 4.52 -14.21 -28.40
C GLY A 570 3.72 -13.48 -29.50
N SER A 571 2.40 -13.65 -29.54
CA SER A 571 1.56 -12.94 -30.51
C SER A 571 1.43 -11.45 -30.19
N VAL A 572 1.39 -10.64 -31.25
CA VAL A 572 1.20 -9.19 -31.20
C VAL A 572 -0.04 -8.82 -32.01
N PHE A 573 -0.88 -7.91 -31.48
CA PHE A 573 -2.12 -7.50 -32.13
C PHE A 573 -2.48 -6.03 -31.86
N GLY A 574 -3.25 -5.42 -32.75
CA GLY A 574 -3.63 -3.99 -32.72
C GLY A 574 -2.66 -3.04 -33.43
N GLU A 575 -1.50 -3.52 -33.88
CA GLU A 575 -0.50 -2.70 -34.58
C GLU A 575 -1.01 -2.17 -35.93
N ALA A 576 -1.63 -3.05 -36.73
CA ALA A 576 -2.13 -2.70 -38.05
C ALA A 576 -3.19 -1.60 -37.97
N GLU A 577 -4.12 -1.70 -37.03
CA GLU A 577 -5.19 -0.73 -36.82
C GLU A 577 -4.67 0.61 -36.31
N ILE A 578 -3.66 0.61 -35.44
CA ILE A 578 -2.97 1.86 -35.05
C ILE A 578 -2.22 2.47 -36.24
N ARG A 579 -1.73 1.66 -37.19
CA ARG A 579 -1.04 2.15 -38.39
C ARG A 579 -1.99 2.75 -39.41
N THR A 580 -3.11 2.10 -39.68
CA THR A 580 -4.09 2.56 -40.68
C THR A 580 -5.07 3.59 -40.12
N GLY A 581 -5.24 3.67 -38.80
CA GLY A 581 -6.28 4.47 -38.16
C GLY A 581 -7.67 3.86 -38.30
N GLU A 582 -7.77 2.63 -38.81
CA GLU A 582 -9.04 1.92 -38.98
C GLU A 582 -9.57 1.40 -37.64
N PRO A 583 -10.90 1.25 -37.48
CA PRO A 583 -11.47 0.57 -36.34
C PRO A 583 -10.96 -0.86 -36.21
N VAL A 584 -10.96 -1.37 -34.97
CA VAL A 584 -10.55 -2.74 -34.66
C VAL A 584 -11.36 -3.75 -35.47
N ARG A 585 -10.65 -4.61 -36.20
CA ARG A 585 -11.27 -5.53 -37.18
C ARG A 585 -11.98 -6.70 -36.52
N TYR A 586 -11.46 -7.18 -35.40
CA TYR A 586 -11.93 -8.40 -34.73
C TYR A 586 -12.03 -8.22 -33.22
N THR A 587 -13.01 -8.89 -32.60
CA THR A 587 -13.07 -9.01 -31.15
C THR A 587 -12.06 -10.06 -30.69
N ILE A 588 -11.28 -9.74 -29.66
CA ILE A 588 -10.26 -10.61 -29.08
C ILE A 588 -10.60 -10.88 -27.61
N ARG A 589 -10.73 -12.16 -27.24
CA ARG A 589 -11.07 -12.61 -25.88
C ARG A 589 -10.02 -13.52 -25.28
N ALA A 590 -9.79 -13.42 -23.98
CA ALA A 590 -8.91 -14.32 -23.27
C ALA A 590 -9.55 -15.72 -23.13
N LEU A 591 -8.90 -16.77 -23.65
CA LEU A 591 -9.33 -18.17 -23.47
C LEU A 591 -8.83 -18.77 -22.16
N THR A 592 -7.70 -18.27 -21.68
CA THR A 592 -7.04 -18.66 -20.43
C THR A 592 -6.67 -17.40 -19.65
N LEU A 593 -5.99 -17.56 -18.52
CA LEU A 593 -5.40 -16.43 -17.82
C LEU A 593 -4.26 -15.84 -18.67
N CYS A 594 -4.46 -14.64 -19.19
CA CYS A 594 -3.50 -13.97 -20.07
C CYS A 594 -2.72 -12.89 -19.33
N HIS A 595 -1.40 -12.88 -19.52
CA HIS A 595 -0.54 -11.77 -19.11
C HIS A 595 -0.23 -10.97 -20.37
N VAL A 596 -0.60 -9.70 -20.38
CA VAL A 596 -0.52 -8.88 -21.58
C VAL A 596 0.23 -7.60 -21.27
N LEU A 597 1.25 -7.32 -22.07
CA LEU A 597 1.87 -5.99 -22.12
C LEU A 597 1.20 -5.19 -23.23
N PHE A 598 1.10 -3.88 -23.08
CA PHE A 598 0.57 -3.03 -24.12
C PHE A 598 1.17 -1.63 -24.08
N VAL A 599 1.24 -1.01 -25.26
CA VAL A 599 1.69 0.38 -25.46
C VAL A 599 0.52 1.15 -26.06
N ARG A 600 0.14 2.26 -25.43
CA ARG A 600 -1.04 3.03 -25.83
C ARG A 600 -0.82 3.67 -27.20
N ALA A 601 -1.90 3.86 -27.95
CA ALA A 601 -1.88 4.49 -29.27
C ALA A 601 -1.25 5.90 -29.22
N THR A 602 -1.50 6.67 -28.15
CA THR A 602 -0.87 7.97 -27.92
C THR A 602 0.65 7.87 -27.81
N ASP A 603 1.16 6.85 -27.13
CA ASP A 603 2.59 6.66 -26.90
C ASP A 603 3.26 6.09 -28.18
N MET A 604 2.54 5.28 -28.96
CA MET A 604 2.98 4.77 -30.26
C MET A 604 3.22 5.86 -31.30
N GLN A 605 2.63 7.05 -31.15
CA GLN A 605 2.92 8.20 -32.03
C GLN A 605 4.36 8.70 -31.87
N HIS A 606 4.97 8.51 -30.68
CA HIS A 606 6.35 8.91 -30.41
C HIS A 606 7.36 7.90 -30.92
N VAL A 607 7.02 6.61 -30.83
CA VAL A 607 7.80 5.51 -31.40
C VAL A 607 8.05 5.79 -32.89
N ARG A 608 6.98 6.09 -33.65
CA ARG A 608 7.04 6.26 -35.13
C ARG A 608 7.72 7.53 -35.67
N LYS A 609 7.88 8.60 -34.89
CA LYS A 609 8.40 9.89 -35.40
C LYS A 609 9.94 9.90 -35.58
N THR A 610 10.62 8.89 -35.08
CA THR A 610 12.09 8.91 -34.95
C THR A 610 12.76 8.03 -36.00
N THR A 611 12.09 6.94 -36.42
CA THR A 611 12.50 6.07 -37.54
C THR A 611 12.45 6.75 -38.91
N SER A 612 11.76 7.89 -39.06
CA SER A 612 11.75 8.68 -40.30
C SER A 612 12.81 9.81 -40.35
N ARG A 613 13.67 9.90 -39.32
CA ARG A 613 14.73 10.93 -39.20
C ARG A 613 16.15 10.36 -39.09
N LEU A 614 16.32 9.06 -39.28
CA LEU A 614 17.59 8.37 -39.53
C LEU A 614 17.56 7.86 -40.96
#